data_AF-A0A7S3T9U5-F1
#
_entry.id   AF-A0A7S3T9U5-F1
#
_cell.length_a   1.000
_cell.length_b   1.000
_cell.length_c   1.000
_cell.angle_alpha   90.00
_cell.angle_beta   90.00
_cell.angle_gamma   90.00
#
_symmetry.space_group_name_H-M   'P 1'
#
loop_
_entity.id
_entity.type
_entity.pdbx_description
1 polymer ?
#
loop_
_entity_poly.entity_id
_entity_poly.type
_entity_poly.pdbx_seq_one_letter_code
_entity_poly.pdbx_strand_id
1 'polypeptide(L)'
;MRVRVCVRVRPLLPHQQARGDKSTLLQVEPACVHLAQTKGGHASYAVDGASAAVLGDEQSQEGFYRLCEIDNLVDAVTKGFHATVFAYGQTGSGKTFTITGGAERYVDRGIIPRAIAYVFQKVAERTEFIY
;
A
#
# COMPACT_ATOMS: atom_id res chain seq x y z
N MET A 1 -6.26 -18.34 -9.37
CA MET A 1 -5.49 -17.08 -9.38
C MET A 1 -6.22 -16.10 -8.48
N ARG A 2 -5.64 -15.67 -7.35
CA ARG A 2 -6.28 -14.76 -6.39
C ARG A 2 -5.65 -13.38 -6.53
N VAL A 3 -6.43 -12.39 -6.95
CA VAL A 3 -5.99 -10.98 -7.03
C VAL A 3 -6.41 -10.30 -5.74
N ARG A 4 -5.48 -9.58 -5.09
CA ARG A 4 -5.77 -8.73 -3.94
C ARG A 4 -5.65 -7.26 -4.34
N VAL A 5 -6.64 -6.45 -4.00
CA VAL A 5 -6.68 -5.02 -4.35
C VAL A 5 -6.53 -4.18 -3.10
N CYS A 6 -5.48 -3.37 -3.01
CA CYS A 6 -5.28 -2.48 -1.86
C CYS A 6 -5.33 -1.02 -2.32
N VAL A 7 -6.19 -0.23 -1.69
CA VAL A 7 -6.34 1.20 -1.94
C VAL A 7 -5.61 1.95 -0.83
N ARG A 8 -4.73 2.88 -1.22
CA ARG A 8 -4.01 3.75 -0.30
C ARG A 8 -4.45 5.19 -0.49
N VAL A 9 -4.96 5.80 0.57
CA VAL A 9 -5.25 7.24 0.60
C VAL A 9 -4.04 7.94 1.21
N ARG A 10 -3.47 8.92 0.50
CA ARG A 10 -2.33 9.69 1.00
C ARG A 10 -2.81 10.91 1.81
N PRO A 11 -1.98 11.44 2.73
CA PRO A 11 -2.26 12.71 3.38
C PRO A 11 -2.36 13.86 2.35
N LEU A 12 -3.09 14.91 2.71
CA LEU A 12 -3.11 16.17 1.96
C LEU A 12 -1.70 16.79 1.91
N LEU A 13 -1.28 17.26 0.73
CA LEU A 13 -0.01 17.95 0.57
C LEU A 13 -0.10 19.38 1.13
N PRO A 14 1.02 19.98 1.59
CA PRO A 14 1.02 21.32 2.17
C PRO A 14 0.36 22.40 1.28
N HIS A 15 0.58 22.35 -0.04
CA HIS A 15 -0.05 23.29 -0.97
C HIS A 15 -1.56 23.09 -1.13
N GLN A 16 -2.05 21.87 -0.92
CA GLN A 16 -3.49 21.56 -0.94
C GLN A 16 -4.15 22.08 0.33
N GLN A 17 -3.49 21.90 1.48
CA GLN A 17 -3.92 22.47 2.75
C GLN A 17 -3.95 24.01 2.69
N ALA A 18 -2.91 24.63 2.10
CA ALA A 18 -2.84 26.09 1.92
C ALA A 18 -3.95 26.63 1.00
N ARG A 19 -4.42 25.85 0.02
CA ARG A 19 -5.57 26.18 -0.83
C ARG A 19 -6.92 26.02 -0.11
N GLY A 20 -6.93 25.42 1.08
CA GLY A 20 -8.14 25.12 1.84
C GLY A 20 -8.81 23.80 1.45
N ASP A 21 -8.11 22.89 0.77
CA ASP A 21 -8.61 21.53 0.51
C ASP A 21 -8.77 20.79 1.85
N LYS A 22 -9.87 20.05 2.02
CA LYS A 22 -10.19 19.32 3.27
C LYS A 22 -10.10 17.81 3.09
N SER A 23 -9.39 17.13 4.00
CA SER A 23 -9.28 15.66 4.01
C SER A 23 -10.62 15.00 4.34
N THR A 24 -11.51 15.73 5.03
CA THR A 24 -12.87 15.29 5.39
C THR A 24 -13.76 14.95 4.21
N LEU A 25 -13.33 15.24 2.97
CA LEU A 25 -14.02 14.81 1.76
C LEU A 25 -13.78 13.32 1.44
N LEU A 26 -12.82 12.66 2.09
CA LEU A 26 -12.51 11.24 1.97
C LEU A 26 -12.71 10.56 3.33
N GLN A 27 -13.74 9.73 3.46
CA GLN A 27 -13.90 8.83 4.61
C GLN A 27 -13.47 7.43 4.20
N VAL A 28 -12.55 6.86 4.98
CA VAL A 28 -12.01 5.52 4.77
C VAL A 28 -12.67 4.58 5.77
N GLU A 29 -13.34 3.55 5.25
CA GLU A 29 -13.85 2.42 6.00
C GLU A 29 -13.15 1.14 5.54
N PRO A 30 -13.14 0.07 6.34
CA PRO A 30 -12.67 -1.23 5.89
C PRO A 30 -13.40 -1.64 4.61
N ALA A 31 -12.66 -1.73 3.50
CA ALA A 31 -13.16 -2.05 2.16
C ALA A 31 -14.07 -1.02 1.47
N CYS A 32 -14.19 0.22 1.98
CA CYS A 32 -14.95 1.28 1.31
C CYS A 32 -14.27 2.65 1.41
N VAL A 33 -14.35 3.43 0.32
CA VAL A 33 -13.96 4.84 0.29
C VAL A 33 -15.20 5.67 0.00
N HIS A 34 -15.56 6.59 0.89
CA HIS A 34 -16.63 7.55 0.65
C HIS A 34 -16.04 8.90 0.27
N LEU A 35 -16.48 9.45 -0.86
CA LEU A 35 -16.10 10.76 -1.37
C LEU A 35 -17.28 11.73 -1.21
N ALA A 36 -17.17 12.69 -0.28
CA ALA A 36 -18.11 13.80 -0.19
C ALA A 36 -17.72 14.85 -1.25
N GLN A 37 -18.58 15.13 -2.22
CA GLN A 37 -18.32 16.16 -3.22
C GLN A 37 -18.81 17.53 -2.75
N THR A 38 -18.05 18.57 -3.10
CA THR A 38 -18.33 19.99 -2.76
C THR A 38 -19.64 20.55 -3.34
N LYS A 39 -20.29 19.85 -4.28
CA LYS A 39 -21.55 20.25 -4.92
C LYS A 39 -22.78 19.46 -4.43
N GLY A 40 -22.73 18.88 -3.23
CA GLY A 40 -23.87 18.22 -2.58
C GLY A 40 -24.14 16.78 -2.99
N GLY A 41 -23.25 16.16 -3.76
CA GLY A 41 -23.30 14.73 -4.10
C GLY A 41 -22.37 13.90 -3.21
N HIS A 42 -22.81 12.71 -2.79
CA HIS A 42 -21.94 11.71 -2.18
C HIS A 42 -21.66 10.61 -3.20
N ALA A 43 -20.38 10.26 -3.38
CA ALA A 43 -19.97 9.13 -4.21
C ALA A 43 -19.22 8.12 -3.33
N SER A 44 -19.75 6.91 -3.19
CA SER A 44 -19.11 5.82 -2.46
C SER A 44 -18.50 4.82 -3.44
N TYR A 45 -17.24 4.45 -3.21
CA TYR A 45 -16.52 3.45 -3.97
C TYR A 45 -16.19 2.29 -3.04
N ALA A 46 -16.98 1.22 -3.14
CA ALA A 46 -16.71 -0.02 -2.42
C ALA A 46 -15.72 -0.89 -3.20
N VAL A 47 -14.84 -1.56 -2.47
CA VAL A 47 -14.00 -2.65 -3.00
C VAL A 47 -14.46 -3.97 -2.36
N ASP A 48 -14.23 -5.09 -3.02
CA ASP A 48 -14.61 -6.41 -2.49
C ASP A 48 -13.90 -6.69 -1.16
N GLY A 49 -14.62 -6.64 -0.04
CA GLY A 49 -14.06 -6.74 1.30
C GLY A 49 -13.38 -8.08 1.63
N ALA A 50 -13.59 -9.14 0.85
CA ALA A 50 -12.91 -10.42 1.04
C ALA A 50 -11.49 -10.46 0.43
N SER A 51 -11.22 -9.58 -0.53
CA SER A 51 -9.96 -9.54 -1.29
C SER A 51 -9.40 -8.13 -1.47
N ALA A 52 -9.91 -7.16 -0.72
CA ALA A 52 -9.48 -5.78 -0.81
C ALA A 52 -9.41 -5.07 0.54
N ALA A 53 -8.50 -4.11 0.63
CA ALA A 53 -8.31 -3.27 1.80
C ALA A 53 -8.24 -1.80 1.37
N VAL A 54 -8.86 -0.92 2.14
CA VAL A 54 -8.72 0.53 1.99
C VAL A 54 -7.98 1.03 3.22
N LEU A 55 -6.88 1.74 2.98
CA LEU A 55 -5.90 2.12 3.98
C LEU A 55 -5.70 3.63 3.91
N GLY A 56 -5.96 4.31 5.04
CA GLY A 56 -5.91 5.75 5.14
C GLY A 56 -4.50 6.30 5.30
N ASP A 57 -4.44 7.61 5.56
CA ASP A 57 -3.20 8.36 5.68
C ASP A 57 -2.45 8.12 7.01
N GLU A 58 -3.11 7.45 7.97
CA GLU A 58 -2.53 6.99 9.22
C GLU A 58 -1.56 5.81 9.04
N GLN A 59 -1.62 5.11 7.90
CA GLN A 59 -0.81 3.91 7.68
C GLN A 59 0.63 4.24 7.32
N SER A 60 1.55 3.78 8.18
CA SER A 60 2.98 3.77 7.89
C SER A 60 3.29 2.85 6.70
N GLN A 61 4.49 2.98 6.12
CA GLN A 61 4.93 2.09 5.04
C GLN A 61 4.95 0.62 5.47
N GLU A 62 5.32 0.37 6.73
CA GLU A 62 5.36 -0.97 7.31
C GLU A 62 3.95 -1.52 7.55
N GLY A 63 3.07 -0.69 8.11
CA GLY A 63 1.66 -1.04 8.30
C GLY A 63 1.00 -1.38 6.97
N PHE A 64 1.18 -0.53 5.96
CA PHE A 64 0.67 -0.78 4.61
C PHE A 64 1.22 -2.10 4.03
N TYR A 65 2.53 -2.32 4.11
CA TYR A 65 3.16 -3.54 3.61
C TYR A 65 2.58 -4.82 4.26
N ARG A 66 2.36 -4.81 5.59
CA ARG A 66 1.76 -5.95 6.32
C ARG A 66 0.28 -6.15 6.01
N LEU A 67 -0.50 -5.06 6.00
CA LEU A 67 -1.95 -5.11 5.72
C LEU A 67 -2.27 -5.53 4.28
N CYS A 68 -1.36 -5.24 3.34
CA CYS A 68 -1.42 -5.74 1.98
C CYS A 68 -0.96 -7.21 1.85
N GLU A 69 -0.50 -7.84 2.92
CA GLU A 69 0.00 -9.23 2.95
C GLU A 69 1.12 -9.49 1.94
N ILE A 70 2.02 -8.52 1.76
CA ILE A 70 3.13 -8.67 0.82
C ILE A 70 4.09 -9.79 1.26
N ASP A 71 4.20 -10.05 2.57
CA ASP A 71 4.96 -11.19 3.10
C ASP A 71 4.47 -12.53 2.54
N ASN A 72 3.16 -12.72 2.38
CA ASN A 72 2.58 -13.92 1.80
C ASN A 72 3.01 -14.11 0.33
N LEU A 73 3.17 -13.00 -0.41
CA LEU A 73 3.68 -13.03 -1.79
C LEU A 73 5.15 -13.43 -1.83
N VAL A 74 5.97 -12.88 -0.92
CA VAL A 74 7.38 -13.27 -0.80
C VAL A 74 7.51 -14.74 -0.42
N ASP A 75 6.72 -15.22 0.54
CA ASP A 75 6.68 -16.64 0.92
C ASP A 75 6.29 -17.53 -0.26
N ALA A 76 5.34 -17.11 -1.10
CA ALA A 76 4.99 -17.83 -2.33
C ALA A 76 6.15 -17.84 -3.34
N VAL A 77 6.85 -16.71 -3.52
CA VAL A 77 8.02 -16.62 -4.41
C VAL A 77 9.14 -17.55 -3.96
N THR A 78 9.43 -17.63 -2.66
CA THR A 78 10.45 -18.55 -2.15
C THR A 78 10.08 -20.03 -2.37
N LYS A 79 8.80 -20.35 -2.56
CA LYS A 79 8.29 -21.69 -2.89
C LYS A 79 8.23 -21.97 -4.40
N GLY A 80 8.71 -21.03 -5.24
CA GLY A 80 8.75 -21.18 -6.70
C GLY A 80 7.53 -20.65 -7.45
N PHE A 81 6.63 -19.92 -6.79
CA PHE A 81 5.49 -19.27 -7.46
C PHE A 81 5.86 -17.88 -7.98
N HIS A 82 5.17 -17.42 -9.02
CA HIS A 82 5.29 -16.03 -9.48
C HIS A 82 4.30 -15.13 -8.74
N ALA A 83 4.80 -13.99 -8.23
CA ALA A 83 3.99 -12.94 -7.64
C ALA A 83 4.30 -11.60 -8.28
N THR A 84 3.27 -10.78 -8.47
CA THR A 84 3.38 -9.46 -9.09
C THR A 84 2.66 -8.42 -8.24
N VAL A 85 3.34 -7.32 -7.95
CA VAL A 85 2.78 -6.14 -7.29
C VAL A 85 2.97 -4.94 -8.20
N PHE A 86 1.90 -4.20 -8.47
CA PHE A 86 1.96 -2.96 -9.21
C PHE A 86 1.16 -1.88 -8.49
N ALA A 87 1.59 -0.62 -8.62
CA ALA A 87 0.87 0.52 -8.08
C ALA A 87 0.16 1.28 -9.20
N TYR A 88 -1.11 1.58 -8.99
CA TYR A 88 -1.95 2.29 -9.97
C TYR A 88 -2.55 3.56 -9.35
N GLY A 89 -2.78 4.57 -10.18
CA GLY A 89 -3.37 5.85 -9.76
C GLY A 89 -2.77 7.05 -10.51
N GLN A 90 -3.36 8.23 -10.31
CA GLN A 90 -2.91 9.47 -10.96
C GLN A 90 -1.49 9.91 -10.56
N THR A 91 -0.89 10.81 -11.32
CA THR A 91 0.37 11.47 -10.92
C THR A 91 0.20 12.21 -9.59
N GLY A 92 1.19 12.08 -8.70
CA GLY A 92 1.13 12.67 -7.36
C GLY A 92 0.25 11.91 -6.34
N SER A 93 -0.29 10.73 -6.68
CA SER A 93 -1.07 9.91 -5.73
C SER A 93 -0.23 9.10 -4.73
N GLY A 94 1.10 9.06 -4.91
CA GLY A 94 2.00 8.33 -4.01
C GLY A 94 2.46 6.96 -4.50
N LYS A 95 2.26 6.59 -5.78
CA LYS A 95 2.75 5.32 -6.34
C LYS A 95 4.23 5.05 -6.05
N THR A 96 5.11 5.98 -6.42
CA THR A 96 6.56 5.88 -6.20
C THR A 96 6.90 5.79 -4.70
N PHE A 97 6.19 6.56 -3.88
CA PHE A 97 6.34 6.51 -2.43
C PHE A 97 5.94 5.14 -1.87
N THR A 98 4.85 4.53 -2.33
CA THR A 98 4.43 3.19 -1.90
C THR A 98 5.42 2.10 -2.35
N ILE A 99 5.90 2.15 -3.59
CA ILE A 99 6.76 1.11 -4.17
C ILE A 99 8.20 1.23 -3.69
N THR A 100 8.81 2.41 -3.81
CA THR A 100 10.22 2.64 -3.49
C THR A 100 10.39 3.14 -2.06
N GLY A 101 9.53 4.07 -1.64
CA GLY A 101 9.65 4.77 -0.36
C GLY A 101 10.20 6.18 -0.47
N GLY A 102 10.31 6.83 0.69
CA GLY A 102 11.03 8.09 0.84
C GLY A 102 12.55 7.87 0.83
N ALA A 103 13.30 8.86 0.35
CA ALA A 103 14.76 8.78 0.25
C ALA A 103 15.49 9.03 1.58
N GLU A 104 14.86 9.76 2.50
CA GLU A 104 15.56 10.33 3.66
C GLU A 104 15.48 9.46 4.91
N ARG A 105 14.31 8.86 5.18
CA ARG A 105 14.08 8.15 6.44
C ARG A 105 13.93 6.65 6.20
N TYR A 106 14.61 5.85 7.02
CA TYR A 106 14.54 4.39 6.95
C TYR A 106 13.10 3.85 7.08
N VAL A 107 12.31 4.47 7.97
CA VAL A 107 10.90 4.11 8.21
C VAL A 107 10.04 4.32 6.96
N ASP A 108 10.46 5.19 6.04
CA ASP A 108 9.73 5.50 4.81
C ASP A 108 10.02 4.54 3.65
N ARG A 109 10.87 3.52 3.85
CA ARG A 109 11.13 2.49 2.83
C ARG A 109 9.84 1.79 2.39
N GLY A 110 9.64 1.69 1.07
CA GLY A 110 8.44 1.12 0.47
C GLY A 110 8.49 -0.40 0.32
N ILE A 111 7.63 -0.91 -0.56
CA ILE A 111 7.47 -2.35 -0.80
C ILE A 111 8.77 -3.00 -1.29
N ILE A 112 9.43 -2.44 -2.31
CA ILE A 112 10.63 -3.06 -2.92
C ILE A 112 11.73 -3.33 -1.89
N PRO A 113 12.26 -2.33 -1.16
CA PRO A 113 13.35 -2.57 -0.22
C PRO A 113 12.95 -3.51 0.94
N ARG A 114 11.68 -3.52 1.37
CA ARG A 114 11.18 -4.43 2.42
C ARG A 114 11.07 -5.87 1.90
N ALA A 115 10.50 -6.06 0.71
CA ALA A 115 10.38 -7.37 0.09
C ALA A 115 11.77 -7.99 -0.18
N ILE A 116 12.73 -7.19 -0.68
CA ILE A 116 14.11 -7.65 -0.88
C ILE A 116 14.73 -8.10 0.45
N ALA A 117 14.60 -7.29 1.51
CA ALA A 117 15.12 -7.66 2.83
C ALA A 117 14.51 -8.98 3.34
N TYR A 118 13.21 -9.17 3.16
CA TYR A 118 12.51 -10.38 3.58
C TYR A 118 12.91 -11.61 2.74
N VAL A 119 13.12 -11.44 1.43
CA VAL A 119 13.68 -12.51 0.57
C VAL A 119 15.04 -12.97 1.11
N PHE A 120 15.97 -12.04 1.38
CA PHE A 120 17.29 -12.40 1.89
C PHE A 120 17.22 -13.06 3.27
N GLN A 121 16.33 -12.60 4.15
CA GLN A 121 16.06 -13.26 5.42
C GLN A 121 15.62 -14.71 5.21
N LYS A 122 14.65 -14.97 4.31
CA LYS A 122 14.17 -16.33 4.00
C LYS A 122 15.23 -17.23 3.40
N VAL A 123 16.12 -16.68 2.59
CA VAL A 123 17.25 -17.42 2.03
C VAL A 123 18.25 -17.79 3.13
N ALA A 124 18.57 -16.88 4.05
CA ALA A 124 19.48 -17.15 5.16
C ALA A 124 18.93 -18.18 6.17
N GLU A 125 17.61 -18.23 6.36
CA GLU A 125 16.92 -19.22 7.19
C GLU A 125 16.93 -20.63 6.58
N ARG A 126 17.21 -20.77 5.27
CA ARG A 126 17.32 -22.08 4.61
C ARG A 126 18.70 -22.68 4.85
N THR A 127 18.76 -23.63 5.78
CA THR A 127 19.96 -24.40 6.15
C THR A 127 20.45 -25.38 5.06
N GLU A 128 19.75 -25.51 3.93
CA GLU A 128 20.07 -26.45 2.84
C GLU A 128 21.26 -26.04 1.96
N PHE A 129 21.90 -24.90 2.23
CA PHE A 129 23.10 -24.43 1.52
C PHE A 129 24.41 -24.60 2.29
N ILE A 130 24.41 -25.35 3.40
CA ILE A 130 25.66 -25.73 4.08
C ILE A 130 26.22 -26.96 3.36
N TYR A 131 27.11 -26.71 2.39
CA TYR A 131 28.02 -27.70 1.81
C TYR A 131 29.36 -27.69 2.55
#